data_AF-A0A916MED3-F1
#
_entry.id   AF-A0A916MED3-F1
#
_cell.length_a   1.000
_cell.length_b   1.000
_cell.length_c   1.000
_cell.angle_alpha   90.00
_cell.angle_beta   90.00
_cell.angle_gamma   90.00
#
_symmetry.space_group_name_H-M   'P 1'
#
loop_
_entity.id
_entity.type
_entity.pdbx_description
1 polymer ?
#
loop_
_entity_poly.entity_id
_entity_poly.type
_entity_poly.pdbx_seq_one_letter_code
_entity_poly.pdbx_strand_id
1 'polypeptide(L)'
;LRRVRDYAEVKADGAVTQDVADAALSMLDVDNLGLDIMDRKLLGAMLEKFGGGPVGLDNLAAAIGEARDTIEDVLEPYLIQQGYLQRTPRGRIATASIWRHFGLAAPASGPSLFPDE
;
A
#
# COMPACT_ATOMS: atom_id res chain seq x y z
N LEU A 1 6.28 2.82 15.26
CA LEU A 1 7.60 3.10 15.88
C LEU A 1 8.08 2.06 16.92
N ARG A 2 7.25 1.12 17.40
CA ARG A 2 7.68 0.10 18.39
C ARG A 2 8.43 -1.12 17.80
N ARG A 3 8.23 -1.42 16.51
CA ARG A 3 8.78 -2.63 15.84
C ARG A 3 10.28 -2.59 15.53
N VAL A 4 10.89 -1.41 15.43
CA VAL A 4 12.33 -1.27 15.09
C VAL A 4 13.23 -1.53 16.30
N ARG A 5 12.72 -1.34 17.52
CA ARG A 5 13.52 -1.45 18.75
C ARG A 5 13.79 -2.90 19.15
N ASP A 6 12.79 -3.77 18.98
CA ASP A 6 12.89 -5.18 19.40
C ASP A 6 13.79 -6.01 18.48
N TYR A 7 14.01 -5.57 17.23
CA TYR A 7 14.90 -6.25 16.28
C TYR A 7 16.39 -5.92 16.51
N ALA A 8 16.68 -4.80 17.16
CA ALA A 8 18.04 -4.34 17.43
C ALA A 8 18.69 -5.05 18.64
N GLU A 9 17.89 -5.46 19.65
CA GLU A 9 18.42 -6.11 20.86
C GLU A 9 18.83 -7.58 20.66
N VAL A 10 18.25 -8.28 19.69
CA VAL A 10 18.48 -9.74 19.52
C VAL A 10 19.68 -10.05 18.62
N LYS A 11 20.16 -9.09 17.82
CA LYS A 11 21.12 -9.39 16.72
C LYS A 11 22.41 -8.57 16.71
N ALA A 12 22.52 -7.51 17.50
CA ALA A 12 23.68 -6.62 17.48
C ALA A 12 24.31 -6.56 18.87
N ASP A 13 25.39 -7.32 19.04
CA ASP A 13 26.27 -7.45 20.21
C ASP A 13 26.91 -6.09 20.63
N GLY A 14 26.09 -5.07 20.90
CA GLY A 14 26.45 -3.76 21.42
C GLY A 14 26.85 -2.67 20.40
N ALA A 15 26.89 -2.92 19.09
CA ALA A 15 27.33 -1.91 18.10
C ALA A 15 26.40 -1.77 16.89
N VAL A 16 25.61 -0.69 16.85
CA VAL A 16 24.84 -0.28 15.67
C VAL A 16 25.76 0.54 14.77
N THR A 17 26.32 -0.09 13.73
CA THR A 17 27.06 0.61 12.67
C THR A 17 26.08 1.17 11.64
N GLN A 18 26.51 2.21 10.92
CA GLN A 18 25.70 2.86 9.88
C GLN A 18 25.24 1.86 8.81
N ASP A 19 26.10 0.93 8.43
CA ASP A 19 25.80 -0.13 7.46
C ASP A 19 24.74 -1.13 7.97
N VAL A 20 24.72 -1.43 9.28
CA VAL A 20 23.70 -2.32 9.89
C VAL A 20 22.36 -1.60 10.02
N ALA A 21 22.38 -0.29 10.28
CA ALA A 21 21.16 0.54 10.29
C ALA A 21 20.56 0.67 8.89
N ASP A 22 21.38 0.91 7.86
CA ASP A 22 20.95 0.98 6.45
C ASP A 22 20.48 -0.38 5.92
N ALA A 23 21.13 -1.48 6.32
CA ALA A 23 20.65 -2.83 6.02
C ALA A 23 19.33 -3.15 6.74
N ALA A 24 19.16 -2.74 7.99
CA ALA A 24 17.90 -2.91 8.73
C ALA A 24 16.75 -2.07 8.15
N LEU A 25 17.03 -0.84 7.69
CA LEU A 25 16.09 0.01 6.96
C LEU A 25 15.73 -0.58 5.59
N SER A 26 16.71 -1.15 4.89
CA SER A 26 16.49 -1.88 3.63
C SER A 26 15.72 -3.19 3.82
N MET A 27 15.87 -3.85 4.98
CA MET A 27 15.13 -5.06 5.37
C MET A 27 13.71 -4.79 5.85
N LEU A 28 13.34 -3.53 6.13
CA LEU A 28 11.96 -3.17 6.47
C LEU A 28 11.04 -3.18 5.24
N ASP A 29 11.61 -3.21 4.03
CA ASP A 29 10.87 -3.42 2.77
C ASP A 29 9.72 -2.40 2.60
N VAL A 30 9.94 -1.21 3.17
CA VAL A 30 9.06 -0.05 3.10
C VAL A 30 9.58 0.86 1.99
N ASP A 31 8.73 1.23 1.05
CA ASP A 31 9.13 2.10 -0.05
C ASP A 31 9.27 3.58 0.37
N ASN A 32 9.67 4.43 -0.57
CA ASN A 32 9.84 5.87 -0.33
C ASN A 32 8.54 6.59 0.10
N LEU A 33 7.37 5.98 -0.09
CA LEU A 33 6.07 6.52 0.32
C LEU A 33 5.62 5.99 1.69
N GLY A 34 6.37 5.08 2.31
CA GLY A 34 5.96 4.45 3.56
C GLY A 34 5.11 3.20 3.37
N LEU A 35 4.97 2.68 2.14
CA LEU A 35 4.19 1.47 1.85
C LEU A 35 4.99 0.23 2.19
N ASP A 36 4.41 -0.63 3.03
CA ASP A 36 5.01 -1.92 3.35
C ASP A 36 4.74 -2.97 2.26
N ILE A 37 5.20 -4.20 2.48
CA ILE A 37 5.01 -5.32 1.54
C ILE A 37 3.53 -5.59 1.26
N MET A 38 2.68 -5.45 2.28
CA MET A 38 1.25 -5.75 2.19
C MET A 38 0.50 -4.64 1.46
N ASP A 39 0.83 -3.38 1.72
CA ASP A 39 0.33 -2.24 0.97
C ASP A 39 0.65 -2.38 -0.52
N ARG A 40 1.90 -2.70 -0.84
CA ARG A 40 2.35 -2.91 -2.23
C ARG A 40 1.65 -4.09 -2.90
N LYS A 41 1.43 -5.20 -2.18
CA LYS A 41 0.66 -6.34 -2.69
C LYS A 41 -0.79 -5.97 -2.99
N LEU A 42 -1.45 -5.26 -2.08
CA LEU A 42 -2.84 -4.83 -2.25
C LEU A 42 -2.99 -3.90 -3.45
N LEU A 43 -2.19 -2.83 -3.50
CA LEU A 43 -2.23 -1.84 -4.58
C LEU A 43 -1.80 -2.45 -5.91
N GLY A 44 -0.74 -3.27 -5.93
CA GLY A 44 -0.30 -3.99 -7.12
C GLY A 44 -1.40 -4.93 -7.65
N ALA A 45 -2.05 -5.71 -6.79
CA ALA A 45 -3.16 -6.55 -7.21
C ALA A 45 -4.33 -5.72 -7.78
N MET A 46 -4.66 -4.57 -7.18
CA MET A 46 -5.69 -3.67 -7.71
C MET A 46 -5.35 -3.15 -9.11
N LEU A 47 -4.11 -2.71 -9.32
CA LEU A 47 -3.66 -2.12 -10.56
C LEU A 47 -3.54 -3.17 -11.67
N GLU A 48 -2.85 -4.27 -11.41
CA GLU A 48 -2.50 -5.27 -12.42
C GLU A 48 -3.65 -6.26 -12.71
N LYS A 49 -4.36 -6.72 -11.67
CA LYS A 49 -5.41 -7.74 -11.81
C LYS A 49 -6.79 -7.16 -12.08
N PHE A 50 -7.05 -5.95 -11.56
CA PHE A 50 -8.38 -5.34 -11.59
C PHE A 50 -8.44 -4.00 -12.31
N GLY A 51 -7.34 -3.56 -12.95
CA GLY A 51 -7.30 -2.32 -13.72
C GLY A 51 -7.65 -1.08 -12.90
N GLY A 52 -7.34 -1.10 -11.60
CA GLY A 52 -7.65 -0.02 -10.65
C GLY A 52 -9.04 -0.09 -10.01
N GLY A 53 -9.86 -1.09 -10.31
CA GLY A 53 -11.19 -1.28 -9.70
C GLY A 53 -12.35 -0.66 -10.50
N PRO A 54 -13.58 -0.61 -9.93
CA PRO A 54 -13.96 -0.99 -8.57
C PRO A 54 -13.91 -2.49 -8.32
N VAL A 55 -13.32 -2.89 -7.19
CA VAL A 55 -13.18 -4.30 -6.78
C VAL A 55 -13.73 -4.54 -5.36
N GLY A 56 -14.46 -5.64 -5.16
CA GLY A 56 -14.97 -6.04 -3.85
C GLY A 56 -13.85 -6.44 -2.90
N LEU A 57 -14.04 -6.20 -1.59
CA LEU A 57 -13.01 -6.49 -0.60
C LEU A 57 -12.68 -7.99 -0.52
N ASP A 58 -13.68 -8.85 -0.65
CA ASP A 58 -13.49 -10.30 -0.59
C ASP A 58 -12.65 -10.81 -1.79
N ASN A 59 -12.80 -10.18 -2.97
CA ASN A 59 -11.97 -10.48 -4.14
C ASN A 59 -10.53 -9.99 -3.94
N LEU A 60 -10.34 -8.83 -3.30
CA LEU A 60 -9.01 -8.34 -2.97
C LEU A 60 -8.31 -9.25 -1.97
N ALA A 61 -9.00 -9.60 -0.89
CA ALA A 61 -8.55 -10.56 0.12
C ALA A 61 -8.10 -11.87 -0.53
N ALA A 62 -8.92 -12.46 -1.39
CA ALA A 62 -8.57 -13.67 -2.13
C ALA A 62 -7.36 -13.48 -3.07
N ALA A 63 -7.24 -12.32 -3.72
CA ALA A 63 -6.19 -12.05 -4.70
C ALA A 63 -4.79 -11.89 -4.07
N ILE A 64 -4.72 -11.48 -2.80
CA ILE A 64 -3.46 -11.32 -2.06
C ILE A 64 -3.25 -12.36 -0.95
N GLY A 65 -4.24 -13.23 -0.73
CA GLY A 65 -4.18 -14.29 0.29
C GLY A 65 -4.31 -13.79 1.72
N GLU A 66 -5.05 -12.69 1.93
CA GLU A 66 -5.20 -12.05 3.25
C GLU A 66 -6.61 -12.11 3.80
N ALA A 67 -6.74 -11.89 5.10
CA ALA A 67 -8.03 -11.72 5.74
C ALA A 67 -8.65 -10.36 5.38
N ARG A 68 -9.96 -10.39 5.12
CA ARG A 68 -10.78 -9.19 4.86
C ARG A 68 -10.56 -8.13 5.94
N ASP A 69 -10.68 -8.53 7.20
CA ASP A 69 -10.62 -7.63 8.36
C ASP A 69 -9.22 -6.99 8.48
N THR A 70 -8.17 -7.73 8.12
CA THR A 70 -6.81 -7.16 8.07
C THR A 70 -6.73 -6.05 7.04
N ILE A 71 -7.30 -6.23 5.84
CA ILE A 71 -7.31 -5.16 4.84
C ILE A 71 -8.13 -3.97 5.34
N GLU A 72 -9.35 -4.20 5.83
CA GLU A 72 -10.29 -3.15 6.25
C GLU A 72 -9.82 -2.35 7.47
N ASP A 73 -9.24 -3.01 8.46
CA ASP A 73 -8.90 -2.42 9.75
C ASP A 73 -7.44 -1.98 9.87
N VAL A 74 -6.54 -2.58 9.06
CA VAL A 74 -5.08 -2.32 9.16
C VAL A 74 -4.57 -1.54 7.95
N LEU A 75 -4.86 -1.99 6.72
CA LEU A 75 -4.29 -1.38 5.50
C LEU A 75 -5.06 -0.14 5.03
N GLU A 76 -6.38 -0.26 4.89
CA GLU A 76 -7.22 0.79 4.30
C GLU A 76 -7.11 2.17 5.00
N PRO A 77 -7.03 2.28 6.34
CA PRO A 77 -6.95 3.59 7.00
C PRO A 77 -5.79 4.45 6.48
N TYR A 78 -4.61 3.85 6.31
CA TYR A 78 -3.44 4.57 5.82
C TYR A 78 -3.55 4.89 4.32
N LEU A 79 -3.93 3.91 3.50
CA LEU A 79 -4.03 4.07 2.04
C LEU A 79 -5.09 5.09 1.62
N ILE A 80 -6.20 5.18 2.37
CA ILE A 80 -7.23 6.21 2.17
C ILE A 80 -6.69 7.57 2.60
N GLN A 81 -6.02 7.67 3.75
CA GLN A 81 -5.47 8.93 4.25
C GLN A 81 -4.43 9.53 3.30
N GLN A 82 -3.59 8.70 2.68
CA GLN A 82 -2.62 9.13 1.67
C GLN A 82 -3.24 9.36 0.28
N GLY A 83 -4.53 9.02 0.10
CA GLY A 83 -5.23 9.18 -1.16
C GLY A 83 -4.78 8.20 -2.25
N TYR A 84 -4.30 7.01 -1.89
CA TYR A 84 -3.97 5.91 -2.82
C TYR A 84 -5.17 5.01 -3.12
N LEU A 85 -6.12 4.95 -2.18
CA LEU A 85 -7.29 4.10 -2.22
C LEU A 85 -8.56 4.91 -1.93
N GLN A 86 -9.64 4.59 -2.64
CA GLN A 86 -10.96 5.15 -2.37
C GLN A 86 -11.99 4.04 -2.18
N ARG A 87 -12.80 4.14 -1.11
CA ARG A 87 -13.99 3.30 -0.91
C ARG A 87 -15.16 3.87 -1.71
N THR A 88 -15.88 2.99 -2.40
CA THR A 88 -17.13 3.32 -3.09
C THR A 88 -18.19 2.25 -2.78
N PRO A 89 -19.49 2.51 -3.02
CA PRO A 89 -20.53 1.49 -2.87
C PRO A 89 -20.31 0.25 -3.75
N ARG A 90 -19.56 0.38 -4.84
CA ARG A 90 -19.26 -0.70 -5.80
C ARG A 90 -17.97 -1.46 -5.48
N GLY A 91 -17.19 -1.00 -4.51
CA GLY A 91 -15.89 -1.58 -4.17
C GLY A 91 -14.80 -0.53 -3.96
N ARG A 92 -13.56 -0.99 -3.93
CA ARG A 92 -12.35 -0.18 -3.76
C ARG A 92 -11.79 0.21 -5.12
N ILE A 93 -11.33 1.46 -5.23
CA ILE A 93 -10.73 2.01 -6.45
C ILE A 93 -9.35 2.55 -6.11
N ALA A 94 -8.35 2.23 -6.94
CA ALA A 94 -7.01 2.78 -6.88
C ALA A 94 -7.01 4.16 -7.56
N THR A 95 -6.49 5.16 -6.88
CA THR A 95 -6.47 6.54 -7.39
C THR A 95 -5.35 6.77 -8.39
N ALA A 96 -5.43 7.81 -9.22
CA ALA A 96 -4.40 8.12 -10.22
C ALA A 96 -3.00 8.40 -9.63
N SER A 97 -2.88 8.71 -8.34
CA SER A 97 -1.58 8.89 -7.68
C SER A 97 -0.81 7.58 -7.60
N ILE A 98 -1.46 6.46 -7.28
CA ILE A 98 -0.77 5.19 -7.13
C ILE A 98 -0.35 4.58 -8.47
N TRP A 99 -1.10 4.81 -9.55
CA TRP A 99 -0.68 4.43 -10.91
C TRP A 99 0.68 5.04 -11.27
N ARG A 100 0.83 6.35 -11.04
CA ARG A 100 2.08 7.07 -11.30
C ARG A 100 3.23 6.56 -10.43
N HIS A 101 2.95 6.22 -9.17
CA HIS A 101 3.94 5.66 -8.26
C HIS A 101 4.49 4.31 -8.73
N PHE A 102 3.62 3.45 -9.25
CA PHE A 102 4.01 2.17 -9.83
C PHE A 102 4.62 2.31 -11.25
N GLY A 103 4.84 3.54 -11.73
CA GLY A 103 5.36 3.80 -13.08
C GLY A 103 4.38 3.41 -14.20
N LEU A 104 3.10 3.19 -13.86
CA LEU A 104 2.06 2.79 -14.80
C LEU A 104 1.33 4.02 -15.34
N ALA A 105 0.94 3.95 -16.61
CA ALA A 105 0.04 4.94 -17.19
C ALA A 105 -1.33 4.78 -16.52
N ALA A 106 -1.79 5.83 -15.81
CA ALA A 106 -3.16 5.84 -15.29
C ALA A 106 -4.15 5.69 -16.46
N PRO A 107 -5.22 4.89 -16.32
CA PRO A 107 -6.25 4.83 -17.35
C PRO A 107 -6.78 6.25 -17.56
N ALA A 108 -6.88 6.67 -18.83
CA ALA A 108 -7.39 7.98 -19.20
C ALA A 108 -8.72 8.22 -18.47
N SER A 109 -8.76 9.23 -17.61
CA SER A 109 -9.89 9.52 -16.75
C SER A 109 -11.18 9.53 -17.57
N GLY A 110 -12.10 8.61 -17.26
CA GLY A 110 -13.51 8.78 -17.62
C GLY A 110 -14.03 10.10 -17.06
N PRO A 111 -15.06 10.69 -17.70
CA PRO A 111 -15.28 12.13 -17.76
C PRO A 111 -15.38 12.78 -16.38
N SER A 112 -14.77 13.97 -16.26
CA SER A 112 -14.92 14.86 -15.10
C SER A 112 -16.40 15.01 -14.77
N LEU A 113 -16.82 14.48 -13.61
CA LEU A 113 -18.18 14.62 -13.09
C LEU A 113 -18.39 15.95 -12.32
N PHE A 114 -17.40 16.84 -12.36
CA PHE A 114 -17.52 18.18 -11.84
C PHE A 114 -17.15 19.15 -12.97
N PRO A 115 -18.13 19.81 -13.61
CA PRO A 115 -17.87 21.05 -14.30
C PRO A 115 -17.48 22.08 -13.23
N ASP A 116 -16.36 22.77 -13.43
CA ASP A 116 -16.05 24.01 -12.71
C ASP A 116 -17.24 24.97 -12.86
N GLU A 117 -17.84 25.37 -11.74
CA GLU A 117 -18.78 26.50 -11.63
C GLU A 117 -18.09 27.68 -10.95
#